data_AF-Q5XWS3-F1
#
_entry.id   AF-Q5XWS3-F1
#
_cell.length_a   1.000
_cell.length_b   1.000
_cell.length_c   1.000
_cell.angle_alpha   90.00
_cell.angle_beta   90.00
_cell.angle_gamma   90.00
#
_symmetry.space_group_name_H-M   'P 1'
#
loop_
_entity.id
_entity.type
_entity.pdbx_description
1 polymer ?
#
loop_
_entity_poly.entity_id
_entity_poly.type
_entity_poly.pdbx_seq_one_letter_code
_entity_poly.pdbx_strand_id
1 'polypeptide(L)'
;MGGVGKTTLAQLVYNDPMLEFDLKAWVSVGEDFDVSRVTKTFLLQLGDGGDDKDLNLLQVKLKQKLSGKKFLVVLDDVWTQNYEEWALFWGPFEAGAPQSKIIITTR
;
A
#
# COMPACT_ATOMS: atom_id res chain seq x y z
N MET A 1 16.13 -14.56 -1.02
CA MET A 1 17.51 -14.10 -0.68
C MET A 1 17.46 -12.71 -0.06
N GLY A 2 17.94 -12.57 1.18
CA GLY A 2 18.11 -11.27 1.83
C GLY A 2 19.26 -10.48 1.21
N GLY A 3 19.17 -9.13 1.24
CA GLY A 3 20.31 -8.27 0.89
C GLY A 3 20.57 -7.99 -0.60
N VAL A 4 19.69 -8.43 -1.53
CA VAL A 4 19.87 -8.21 -2.98
C VAL A 4 19.53 -6.76 -3.43
N GLY A 5 19.13 -5.88 -2.51
CA GLY A 5 18.84 -4.46 -2.83
C GLY A 5 17.40 -4.17 -3.28
N LYS A 6 16.44 -5.08 -3.05
CA LYS A 6 15.02 -4.90 -3.43
C LYS A 6 14.38 -3.64 -2.81
N THR A 7 14.52 -3.51 -1.49
CA THR A 7 14.05 -2.32 -0.75
C THR A 7 14.76 -1.06 -1.23
N THR A 8 16.06 -1.12 -1.51
CA THR A 8 16.83 0.01 -2.06
C THR A 8 16.29 0.46 -3.42
N LEU A 9 15.99 -0.48 -4.33
CA LEU A 9 15.40 -0.14 -5.63
C LEU A 9 14.01 0.48 -5.47
N ALA A 10 13.17 -0.06 -4.58
CA ALA A 10 11.86 0.53 -4.29
C ALA A 10 12.00 1.96 -3.72
N GLN A 11 12.99 2.22 -2.87
CA GLN A 11 13.29 3.57 -2.34
C GLN A 11 13.70 4.54 -3.44
N LEU A 12 14.48 4.09 -4.44
CA LEU A 12 14.87 4.93 -5.58
C LEU A 12 13.64 5.35 -6.39
N VAL A 13 12.75 4.42 -6.71
CA VAL A 13 11.50 4.72 -7.43
C VAL A 13 10.58 5.60 -6.60
N TYR A 14 10.45 5.32 -5.29
CA TYR A 14 9.61 6.10 -4.39
C TYR A 14 10.09 7.53 -4.23
N ASN A 15 11.39 7.81 -4.30
CA ASN A 15 11.93 9.16 -4.13
C ASN A 15 12.29 9.85 -5.45
N ASP A 16 11.99 9.25 -6.60
CA ASP A 16 12.29 9.83 -7.90
C ASP A 16 11.42 11.09 -8.14
N PRO A 17 12.04 12.28 -8.28
CA PRO A 17 11.31 13.53 -8.51
C PRO A 17 10.71 13.62 -9.93
N MET A 18 11.16 12.79 -10.88
CA MET A 18 10.59 12.75 -12.23
C MET A 18 9.27 11.98 -12.28
N LEU A 19 8.95 11.19 -11.25
CA LEU A 19 7.73 10.43 -11.15
C LEU A 19 6.68 11.16 -10.31
N GLU A 20 5.75 11.83 -10.99
CA GLU A 20 4.65 12.54 -10.35
C GLU A 20 3.49 11.60 -9.99
N PHE A 21 3.09 11.63 -8.72
CA PHE A 21 1.94 10.91 -8.16
C PHE A 21 1.18 11.86 -7.22
N ASP A 22 -0.14 11.78 -7.23
CA ASP A 22 -1.00 12.55 -6.32
C ASP A 22 -0.83 12.08 -4.86
N LEU A 23 -0.66 10.77 -4.67
CA LEU A 23 -0.54 10.12 -3.37
C LEU A 23 0.62 9.14 -3.38
N LYS A 24 1.38 9.12 -2.28
CA LYS A 24 2.47 8.17 -2.07
C LYS A 24 2.37 7.63 -0.66
N ALA A 25 2.53 6.33 -0.51
CA ALA A 25 2.59 5.69 0.80
C ALA A 25 3.48 4.46 0.79
N TRP A 26 4.10 4.19 1.93
CA TRP A 26 5.07 3.10 2.12
C TRP A 26 4.77 2.38 3.43
N VAL A 27 4.45 1.09 3.36
CA VAL A 27 4.22 0.26 4.54
C VAL A 27 5.21 -0.89 4.58
N SER A 28 5.98 -0.96 5.67
CA SER A 28 6.77 -2.15 6.01
C SER A 28 5.86 -3.15 6.70
N VAL A 29 5.70 -4.34 6.13
CA VAL A 29 4.76 -5.37 6.61
C VAL A 29 5.44 -6.32 7.62
N GLY A 30 6.56 -6.92 7.22
CA GLY A 30 7.19 -8.00 7.97
C GLY A 30 6.44 -9.33 7.80
N GLU A 31 6.59 -10.23 8.78
CA GLU A 31 6.07 -11.60 8.71
C GLU A 31 4.54 -11.68 8.73
N ASP A 32 3.88 -10.86 9.55
CA ASP A 32 2.42 -10.88 9.72
C ASP A 32 1.70 -9.91 8.78
N PHE A 33 1.11 -10.42 7.70
CA PHE A 33 0.24 -9.62 6.83
C PHE A 33 -1.17 -9.51 7.42
N ASP A 34 -1.40 -8.47 8.24
CA ASP A 34 -2.73 -8.11 8.71
C ASP A 34 -3.32 -6.99 7.85
N VAL A 35 -4.36 -7.32 7.09
CA VAL A 35 -5.03 -6.38 6.15
C VAL A 35 -5.50 -5.11 6.88
N SER A 36 -6.03 -5.24 8.09
CA SER A 36 -6.54 -4.09 8.85
C SER A 36 -5.41 -3.16 9.28
N ARG A 37 -4.33 -3.71 9.83
CA ARG A 37 -3.13 -2.99 10.27
C ARG A 37 -2.46 -2.26 9.10
N VAL A 38 -2.31 -2.96 7.98
CA VAL A 38 -1.71 -2.40 6.77
C VAL A 38 -2.59 -1.28 6.22
N THR A 39 -3.91 -1.48 6.12
CA THR A 39 -4.87 -0.46 5.65
C THR A 39 -4.86 0.78 6.56
N LYS A 40 -4.82 0.62 7.88
CA LYS A 40 -4.69 1.74 8.82
C LYS A 40 -3.42 2.53 8.61
N THR A 41 -2.30 1.84 8.42
CA THR A 41 -1.00 2.48 8.20
C THR A 41 -1.02 3.33 6.93
N PHE A 42 -1.66 2.84 5.87
CA PHE A 42 -1.90 3.64 4.66
C PHE A 42 -2.74 4.88 4.96
N LEU A 43 -3.89 4.71 5.59
CA LEU A 43 -4.79 5.82 5.92
C LEU A 43 -4.10 6.91 6.74
N LEU A 44 -3.30 6.53 7.73
CA LEU A 44 -2.49 7.46 8.54
C LEU A 44 -1.51 8.27 7.68
N GLN A 45 -0.81 7.62 6.73
CA GLN A 45 0.11 8.32 5.82
C GLN A 45 -0.62 9.23 4.82
N LEU A 46 -1.88 8.92 4.50
CA LEU A 46 -2.74 9.72 3.64
C LEU A 46 -3.54 10.79 4.40
N GLY A 47 -3.15 11.08 5.65
CA GLY A 47 -3.73 12.12 6.50
C GLY A 47 -5.15 11.81 6.99
N ASP A 48 -5.50 10.54 7.17
CA ASP A 48 -6.72 10.08 7.84
C ASP A 48 -6.40 9.55 9.24
N GLY A 49 -7.30 9.74 10.21
CA GLY A 49 -7.06 9.39 11.61
C GLY A 49 -6.93 7.89 11.90
N GLY A 50 -7.27 6.99 10.97
CA GLY A 50 -6.97 5.55 11.11
C GLY A 50 -7.60 4.82 12.31
N ASP A 51 -8.53 5.45 13.02
CA ASP A 51 -9.04 4.96 14.31
C ASP A 51 -10.15 3.89 14.20
N ASP A 52 -10.68 3.61 13.01
CA ASP A 52 -11.73 2.62 12.85
C ASP A 52 -11.22 1.20 13.15
N LYS A 53 -12.03 0.40 13.85
CA LYS A 53 -11.72 -1.00 14.11
C LYS A 53 -12.33 -1.96 13.09
N ASP A 54 -13.28 -1.48 12.29
CA ASP A 54 -13.99 -2.26 11.29
C ASP A 54 -13.25 -2.23 9.95
N LEU A 55 -12.90 -3.42 9.44
CA LEU A 55 -12.18 -3.57 8.17
C LEU A 55 -12.97 -3.00 6.98
N ASN A 56 -14.29 -3.16 6.94
CA ASN A 56 -15.10 -2.62 5.84
C ASN A 56 -15.06 -1.10 5.83
N LEU A 57 -15.11 -0.45 6.99
CA LEU A 57 -14.99 1.00 7.08
C LEU A 57 -13.61 1.49 6.61
N LEU A 58 -12.55 0.79 7.02
CA LEU A 58 -11.18 1.09 6.58
C LEU A 58 -11.05 0.96 5.05
N GLN A 59 -11.63 -0.08 4.48
CA GLN A 59 -11.63 -0.35 3.03
C GLN A 59 -12.39 0.72 2.25
N VAL A 60 -13.56 1.16 2.75
CA VAL A 60 -14.35 2.25 2.15
C VAL A 60 -13.56 3.57 2.19
N LYS A 61 -12.95 3.89 3.33
CA LYS A 61 -12.14 5.11 3.48
C LYS A 61 -10.93 5.10 2.54
N LEU A 62 -10.21 3.98 2.48
CA LEU A 62 -9.07 3.85 1.58
C LEU A 62 -9.52 4.03 0.13
N LYS A 63 -10.62 3.38 -0.27
CA LYS A 63 -11.18 3.51 -1.61
C LYS A 63 -11.52 4.96 -1.94
N GLN A 64 -12.14 5.69 -1.02
CA GLN A 64 -12.47 7.11 -1.20
C GLN A 64 -11.23 7.99 -1.37
N LYS A 65 -10.17 7.73 -0.59
CA LYS A 65 -8.89 8.45 -0.70
C LYS A 65 -8.19 8.19 -2.03
N LEU A 66 -8.22 6.95 -2.52
CA LEU A 66 -7.59 6.55 -3.78
C LEU A 66 -8.41 6.93 -5.02
N SER A 67 -9.71 7.11 -4.88
CA SER A 67 -10.64 7.32 -5.99
C SER A 67 -10.22 8.46 -6.90
N GLY A 68 -9.93 8.15 -8.16
CA GLY A 68 -9.52 9.14 -9.18
C GLY A 68 -8.15 9.78 -8.94
N LYS A 69 -7.33 9.24 -8.02
CA LYS A 69 -5.96 9.69 -7.75
C LYS A 69 -4.95 8.74 -8.36
N LYS A 70 -3.89 9.28 -8.95
CA LYS A 70 -2.73 8.52 -9.40
C LYS A 70 -1.81 8.30 -8.20
N PHE A 71 -1.74 7.06 -7.72
CA PHE A 71 -0.96 6.74 -6.51
C PHE A 71 0.28 5.89 -6.79
N LEU A 72 1.26 6.00 -5.89
CA LEU A 72 2.36 5.04 -5.75
C LEU A 72 2.32 4.44 -4.34
N VAL A 73 2.12 3.13 -4.25
CA VAL A 73 2.09 2.41 -2.97
C VAL A 73 3.19 1.37 -2.92
N VAL A 74 3.91 1.33 -1.81
CA VAL A 74 4.95 0.32 -1.54
C VAL A 74 4.53 -0.55 -0.36
N LEU A 75 4.50 -1.86 -0.58
CA LEU A 75 4.42 -2.89 0.45
C LEU A 75 5.77 -3.57 0.57
N ASP A 76 6.50 -3.28 1.63
CA ASP A 76 7.87 -3.75 1.81
C ASP A 76 7.94 -4.95 2.77
N ASP A 77 8.80 -5.91 2.42
CA ASP A 77 9.09 -7.15 3.15
C ASP A 77 7.83 -7.98 3.46
N VAL A 78 7.04 -8.33 2.43
CA VAL A 78 5.81 -9.12 2.57
C VAL A 78 6.09 -10.62 2.48
N TRP A 79 5.53 -11.38 3.43
CA TRP A 79 5.72 -12.84 3.55
C TRP A 79 4.47 -13.68 3.31
N THR A 80 3.28 -13.08 3.20
CA THR A 80 2.03 -13.85 3.08
C THR A 80 1.88 -14.52 1.72
N GLN A 81 1.40 -15.76 1.74
CA GLN A 81 0.94 -16.50 0.56
C GLN A 81 -0.60 -16.63 0.52
N ASN A 82 -1.29 -15.99 1.48
CA ASN A 82 -2.74 -16.09 1.58
C ASN A 82 -3.42 -15.25 0.50
N TYR A 83 -3.96 -15.93 -0.50
CA TYR A 83 -4.66 -15.29 -1.62
C TYR A 83 -5.90 -14.52 -1.18
N GLU A 84 -6.62 -14.99 -0.17
CA GLU A 84 -7.85 -14.35 0.30
C GLU A 84 -7.56 -13.00 0.97
N GLU A 85 -6.49 -12.92 1.77
CA GLU A 85 -6.00 -11.67 2.35
C GLU A 85 -5.60 -10.66 1.26
N TRP A 86 -4.92 -11.13 0.21
CA TRP A 86 -4.57 -10.28 -0.93
C TRP A 86 -5.81 -9.78 -1.66
N ALA A 87 -6.76 -10.66 -1.97
CA ALA A 87 -8.00 -10.28 -2.65
C ALA A 87 -8.78 -9.23 -1.85
N LEU A 88 -8.86 -9.39 -0.54
CA LEU A 88 -9.48 -8.41 0.36
C LEU A 88 -8.70 -7.09 0.38
N PHE A 89 -7.37 -7.14 0.41
CA PHE A 89 -6.54 -5.95 0.45
C PHE A 89 -6.62 -5.12 -0.85
N TRP A 90 -6.76 -5.75 -2.02
CA TRP A 90 -6.69 -5.05 -3.31
C TRP A 90 -7.93 -4.26 -3.71
N GLY A 91 -9.13 -4.64 -3.23
CA GLY A 91 -10.39 -4.04 -3.66
C GLY A 91 -10.44 -2.50 -3.69
N PRO A 92 -9.90 -1.76 -2.70
CA PRO A 92 -9.89 -0.30 -2.70
C PRO A 92 -9.03 0.31 -3.79
N PHE A 93 -7.96 -0.36 -4.21
CA PHE A 93 -6.98 0.14 -5.16
C PHE A 93 -7.52 0.18 -6.59
N GLU A 94 -8.58 -0.58 -6.88
CA GLU A 94 -9.28 -0.56 -8.17
C GLU A 94 -9.94 0.79 -8.47
N ALA A 95 -10.19 1.64 -7.45
CA ALA A 95 -10.71 2.98 -7.64
C ALA A 95 -9.66 4.00 -8.12
N GLY A 96 -8.38 3.60 -8.18
CA GLY A 96 -7.28 4.46 -8.61
C GLY A 96 -7.42 5.01 -10.02
N ALA A 97 -6.78 6.15 -10.26
CA ALA A 97 -6.63 6.65 -11.62
C ALA A 97 -5.69 5.74 -12.45
N PRO A 98 -5.79 5.77 -13.79
CA PRO A 98 -4.80 5.16 -14.66
C PRO A 98 -3.38 5.56 -14.28
N GLN A 99 -2.41 4.69 -14.57
CA GLN A 99 -0.99 4.86 -14.23
C GLN A 99 -0.63 4.79 -12.74
N SER A 100 -1.58 4.49 -11.86
CA SER A 100 -1.27 4.11 -10.48
C SER A 100 -0.36 2.89 -10.43
N LYS A 101 0.54 2.84 -9.45
CA LYS A 101 1.56 1.80 -9.30
C LYS A 101 1.59 1.25 -7.89
N ILE A 102 1.80 -0.06 -7.81
CA ILE A 102 1.98 -0.77 -6.56
C ILE A 102 3.27 -1.57 -6.67
N ILE A 103 4.16 -1.38 -5.70
CA ILE A 103 5.43 -2.08 -5.59
C ILE A 103 5.34 -3.00 -4.39
N ILE A 104 5.66 -4.27 -4.59
CA ILE A 104 5.70 -5.27 -3.53
C ILE A 104 7.12 -5.82 -3.49
N THR A 105 7.74 -5.79 -2.31
CA THR A 105 8.99 -6.51 -2.06
C THR A 105 8.67 -7.71 -1.17
N THR A 106 9.25 -8.85 -1.51
CA THR A 106 9.12 -10.12 -0.77
C THR A 106 10.50 -10.76 -0.65
N ARG A 107 10.68 -11.81 0.15
CA ARG A 107 12.01 -12.42 0.41
C ARG A 107 12.39 -13.57 -0.52
#